data_AF-A0A7Y1YFA6-F1
#
_entry.id   AF-A0A7Y1YFA6-F1
#
_cell.length_a   1.000
_cell.length_b   1.000
_cell.length_c   1.000
_cell.angle_alpha   90.00
_cell.angle_beta   90.00
_cell.angle_gamma   90.00
#
_symmetry.space_group_name_H-M   'P 1'
#
loop_
_entity.id
_entity.type
_entity.pdbx_description
1 polymer ?
#
loop_
_entity_poly.entity_id
_entity_poly.type
_entity_poly.pdbx_seq_one_letter_code
_entity_poly.pdbx_strand_id
1 'polypeptide(L)'
;MNTLIDNSIVRLCLAKFSGIFVRAFDVIRLLPIRAYRIFIHFRDRIQLFIKEPRELFNIPSHLYWWFELLFYIGDILGLGEIYETLADIVKFNSRPLTPEELKIVQTFFPSSLNASRLRIDEHSFIGPRSHHFAYVSFYTINSWGPMQESIFVHELTHVWQYHQLGSVYIPRALRAQFSQDGYDYGGLSNLVRAVETGRGLADFNLEQQGDIIADYHRLLNGSHTRWGLGSIDDIWVYEKLMSDLRKSEERDLAA
;
A
#
# COMPACT_ATOMS: atom_id res chain seq x y z
N MET A 1 -35.36 -28.46 -1.17
CA MET A 1 -34.38 -27.99 -0.16
C MET A 1 -33.23 -28.99 -0.13
N ASN A 2 -31.98 -28.51 -0.12
CA ASN A 2 -30.71 -29.28 0.04
C ASN A 2 -29.89 -29.66 -1.21
N THR A 3 -29.54 -28.68 -2.06
CA THR A 3 -28.33 -28.76 -2.92
C THR A 3 -27.57 -27.43 -3.07
N LEU A 4 -28.08 -26.35 -2.48
CA LEU A 4 -27.33 -25.11 -2.28
C LEU A 4 -26.75 -25.11 -0.86
N ILE A 5 -25.98 -26.14 -0.49
CA ILE A 5 -24.95 -25.94 0.55
C ILE A 5 -23.91 -25.04 -0.13
N ASP A 6 -24.21 -23.77 0.01
CA ASP A 6 -23.50 -22.56 -0.28
C ASP A 6 -22.09 -22.71 -0.86
N ASN A 7 -22.01 -22.70 -2.20
CA ASN A 7 -20.74 -22.58 -2.92
C ASN A 7 -19.92 -21.36 -2.44
N SER A 8 -20.54 -20.35 -1.82
CA SER A 8 -19.81 -19.20 -1.28
C SER A 8 -19.05 -19.53 0.00
N ILE A 9 -19.64 -20.29 0.94
CA ILE A 9 -18.97 -20.70 2.19
C ILE A 9 -17.81 -21.63 1.89
N VAL A 10 -18.01 -22.63 1.03
CA VAL A 10 -16.93 -23.56 0.65
C VAL A 10 -15.78 -22.81 -0.02
N ARG A 11 -16.08 -21.88 -0.94
CA ARG A 11 -15.06 -21.02 -1.58
C ARG A 11 -14.34 -20.14 -0.57
N LEU A 12 -15.05 -19.57 0.41
CA LEU A 12 -14.46 -18.75 1.46
C LEU A 12 -13.52 -19.58 2.34
N CYS A 13 -13.93 -20.77 2.77
CA CYS A 13 -13.10 -21.69 3.54
C CYS A 13 -11.84 -22.11 2.75
N LEU A 14 -11.99 -22.45 1.47
CA LEU A 14 -10.85 -22.79 0.61
C LEU A 14 -9.89 -21.61 0.43
N ALA A 15 -10.41 -20.39 0.26
CA ALA A 15 -9.59 -19.18 0.13
C ALA A 15 -8.86 -18.84 1.44
N LYS A 16 -9.48 -19.06 2.60
CA LYS A 16 -8.83 -18.91 3.91
C LYS A 16 -7.74 -19.97 4.11
N PHE A 17 -8.04 -21.23 3.83
CA PHE A 17 -7.06 -22.32 3.91
C PHE A 17 -5.87 -22.06 2.99
N SER A 18 -6.11 -21.78 1.71
CA SER A 18 -5.07 -21.39 0.75
C SER A 18 -4.27 -20.20 1.25
N GLY A 19 -4.92 -19.17 1.79
CA GLY A 19 -4.26 -17.99 2.36
C GLY A 19 -3.26 -18.32 3.46
N ILE A 20 -3.54 -19.29 4.34
CA ILE A 20 -2.61 -19.75 5.36
C ILE A 20 -1.33 -20.32 4.73
N PHE A 21 -1.45 -21.16 3.70
CA PHE A 21 -0.28 -21.73 3.02
C PHE A 21 0.53 -20.67 2.28
N VAL A 22 -0.13 -19.74 1.58
CA VAL A 22 0.59 -18.68 0.87
C VAL A 22 1.35 -17.80 1.88
N ARG A 23 0.73 -17.43 3.01
CA ARG A 23 1.40 -16.68 4.09
C ARG A 23 2.58 -17.45 4.67
N ALA A 24 2.41 -18.74 4.98
CA ALA A 24 3.50 -19.57 5.51
C ALA A 24 4.68 -19.66 4.51
N PHE A 25 4.38 -19.76 3.22
CA PHE A 25 5.40 -19.77 2.17
C PHE A 25 6.09 -18.40 2.02
N ASP A 26 5.34 -17.30 2.13
CA ASP A 26 5.86 -15.93 2.02
C ASP A 26 6.90 -15.60 3.08
N VAL A 27 6.78 -16.13 4.31
CA VAL A 27 7.81 -15.96 5.36
C VAL A 27 9.19 -16.39 4.85
N ILE A 28 9.25 -17.48 4.10
CA ILE A 28 10.51 -18.02 3.56
C ILE A 28 10.85 -17.32 2.23
N ARG A 29 9.88 -17.22 1.32
CA ARG A 29 10.07 -16.65 -0.03
C ARG A 29 10.56 -15.20 0.04
N LEU A 30 10.04 -14.40 0.96
CA LEU A 30 10.37 -12.98 1.08
C LEU A 30 11.58 -12.71 1.98
N LEU A 31 12.19 -13.73 2.59
CA LEU A 31 13.34 -13.56 3.46
C LEU A 31 14.53 -12.84 2.77
N PRO A 32 14.90 -13.15 1.50
CA PRO A 32 15.98 -12.45 0.82
C PRO A 32 15.73 -10.95 0.65
N ILE A 33 14.52 -10.56 0.22
CA ILE A 33 14.18 -9.14 0.03
C ILE A 33 14.09 -8.40 1.38
N ARG A 34 13.60 -9.06 2.44
CA ARG A 34 13.58 -8.49 3.80
C ARG A 34 14.99 -8.27 4.34
N ALA A 35 15.89 -9.24 4.13
CA ALA A 35 17.30 -9.10 4.51
C ALA A 35 17.99 -7.98 3.72
N TYR A 36 17.69 -7.87 2.42
CA TYR A 36 18.19 -6.77 1.58
C TYR A 36 17.72 -5.40 2.08
N ARG A 37 16.45 -5.25 2.49
CA ARG A 37 15.94 -3.99 3.07
C ARG A 37 16.68 -3.59 4.33
N ILE A 38 16.98 -4.53 5.24
CA ILE A 38 17.80 -4.26 6.42
C ILE A 38 19.20 -3.80 5.98
N PHE A 39 19.83 -4.49 5.03
CA PHE A 39 21.13 -4.08 4.52
C PHE A 39 21.11 -2.64 3.99
N ILE A 40 20.10 -2.27 3.20
CA ILE A 40 19.92 -0.90 2.71
C ILE A 40 19.72 0.10 3.85
N HIS A 41 18.91 -0.24 4.85
CA HIS A 41 18.67 0.60 6.03
C HIS A 41 19.95 0.94 6.81
N PHE A 42 20.85 -0.04 6.96
CA PHE A 42 22.16 0.16 7.56
C PHE A 42 23.13 0.92 6.64
N ARG A 43 23.15 0.60 5.34
CA ARG A 43 23.97 1.30 4.35
C ARG A 43 23.66 2.80 4.35
N ASP A 44 22.38 3.15 4.33
CA ASP A 44 21.94 4.55 4.29
C ASP A 44 22.34 5.28 5.58
N ARG A 45 22.32 4.59 6.73
CA ARG A 45 22.83 5.13 8.00
C ARG A 45 24.34 5.40 7.97
N ILE A 46 25.11 4.49 7.39
CA ILE A 46 26.56 4.67 7.21
C ILE A 46 26.84 5.83 6.25
N GLN A 47 26.06 5.96 5.17
CA GLN A 47 26.21 7.09 4.24
C GLN A 47 25.89 8.43 4.90
N LEU A 48 24.84 8.50 5.74
CA LEU A 48 24.54 9.68 6.53
C LEU A 48 25.70 10.02 7.48
N PHE A 49 26.29 9.01 8.13
CA PHE A 49 27.47 9.20 8.99
C PHE A 49 28.64 9.84 8.24
N ILE A 50 28.89 9.40 7.01
CA ILE A 50 29.99 9.91 6.18
C ILE A 50 29.72 11.34 5.70
N LYS A 51 28.49 11.63 5.24
CA LYS A 51 28.16 12.93 4.61
C LYS A 51 27.86 14.02 5.64
N GLU A 52 27.08 13.69 6.66
CA GLU A 52 26.53 14.65 7.62
C GLU A 52 26.60 14.08 9.05
N PRO A 53 27.80 13.92 9.63
CA PRO A 53 27.98 13.27 10.93
C PRO A 53 27.24 14.00 12.07
N ARG A 54 26.90 15.28 11.91
CA ARG A 54 26.11 16.04 12.89
C ARG A 54 24.66 15.54 13.00
N GLU A 55 24.06 15.06 11.90
CA GLU A 55 22.68 14.53 11.89
C GLU A 55 22.53 13.23 12.69
N LEU A 56 23.62 12.54 13.01
CA LEU A 56 23.57 11.37 13.89
C LEU A 56 23.21 11.73 15.33
N PHE A 57 23.54 12.95 15.76
CA PHE A 57 23.25 13.46 17.09
C PHE A 57 21.88 14.14 17.16
N ASN A 58 21.16 14.22 16.03
CA ASN A 58 19.77 14.64 15.99
C ASN A 58 18.90 13.53 16.62
N ILE A 59 18.53 13.71 17.89
CA ILE A 59 17.83 12.72 18.70
C ILE A 59 16.54 12.21 18.02
N PRO A 60 15.63 13.08 17.51
CA PRO A 60 14.47 12.63 16.74
C PRO A 60 14.80 11.71 15.57
N SER A 61 15.78 12.09 14.73
CA SER A 61 16.20 11.30 13.56
C SER A 61 16.79 9.95 13.97
N HIS A 62 17.61 9.95 15.03
CA HIS A 62 18.20 8.73 15.57
C HIS A 62 17.15 7.76 16.13
N LEU A 63 16.21 8.25 16.94
CA LEU A 63 15.14 7.42 17.50
C LEU A 63 14.24 6.83 16.41
N TYR A 64 13.92 7.64 15.39
CA TYR A 64 13.10 7.18 14.28
C TYR A 64 13.77 6.06 13.47
N TRP A 65 15.08 6.14 13.25
CA TRP A 65 15.83 5.07 12.57
C TRP A 65 15.77 3.73 13.30
N TRP A 66 15.89 3.73 14.64
CA TRP A 66 15.74 2.52 15.45
C TRP A 66 14.31 2.01 15.45
N PHE A 67 13.33 2.94 15.48
CA PHE A 67 11.93 2.58 15.37
C PHE A 67 11.63 1.87 14.05
N GLU A 68 12.12 2.38 12.91
CA GLU A 68 12.00 1.71 11.61
C GLU A 68 12.70 0.34 11.58
N LEU A 69 13.85 0.20 12.25
CA LEU A 69 14.54 -1.09 12.36
C LEU A 69 13.67 -2.16 13.03
N LEU A 70 12.83 -1.80 14.01
CA LEU A 70 11.90 -2.74 14.64
C LEU A 70 10.88 -3.31 13.65
N PHE A 71 10.41 -2.51 12.70
CA PHE A 71 9.51 -2.97 11.64
C PHE A 71 10.22 -3.95 10.70
N TYR A 72 11.45 -3.64 10.27
CA TYR A 72 12.20 -4.58 9.44
C TYR A 72 12.54 -5.89 10.15
N ILE A 73 12.85 -5.85 11.45
CA ILE A 73 13.02 -7.06 12.26
C ILE A 73 11.71 -7.84 12.33
N GLY A 74 10.58 -7.15 12.54
CA GLY A 74 9.25 -7.75 12.52
C GLY A 74 8.93 -8.44 11.20
N ASP A 75 9.34 -7.85 10.07
CA ASP A 75 9.22 -8.47 8.75
C ASP A 75 10.05 -9.75 8.67
N ILE A 76 11.32 -9.75 9.11
CA ILE A 76 12.16 -10.98 9.13
C ILE A 76 11.51 -12.10 9.94
N LEU A 77 10.89 -11.76 11.07
CA LEU A 77 10.22 -12.72 11.94
C LEU A 77 8.85 -13.17 11.41
N GLY A 78 8.37 -12.60 10.30
CA GLY A 78 7.07 -12.93 9.71
C GLY A 78 5.88 -12.45 10.52
N LEU A 79 6.04 -11.38 11.32
CA LEU A 79 4.96 -10.88 12.18
C LEU A 79 3.73 -10.45 11.39
N GLY A 80 3.91 -9.91 10.18
CA GLY A 80 2.81 -9.57 9.29
C GLY A 80 2.00 -10.79 8.86
N GLU A 81 2.66 -11.86 8.42
CA GLU A 81 1.99 -13.11 8.04
C GLU A 81 1.26 -13.75 9.23
N ILE A 82 1.87 -13.73 10.42
CA ILE A 82 1.25 -14.23 11.65
C ILE A 82 0.01 -13.40 11.99
N TYR A 83 0.13 -12.07 11.99
CA TYR A 83 -0.98 -11.16 12.24
C TYR A 83 -2.13 -11.41 11.26
N GLU A 84 -1.86 -11.45 9.96
CA GLU A 84 -2.89 -11.68 8.94
C GLU A 84 -3.54 -13.05 9.10
N THR A 85 -2.77 -14.08 9.43
CA THR A 85 -3.31 -15.43 9.67
C THR A 85 -4.25 -15.45 10.86
N LEU A 86 -3.84 -14.85 11.98
CA LEU A 86 -4.68 -14.75 13.18
C LEU A 86 -5.93 -13.90 12.91
N ALA A 87 -5.77 -12.75 12.25
CA ALA A 87 -6.88 -11.88 11.89
C ALA A 87 -7.88 -12.60 10.98
N ASP A 88 -7.42 -13.36 9.99
CA ASP A 88 -8.27 -14.09 9.05
C ASP A 88 -8.98 -15.29 9.69
N ILE A 89 -8.42 -15.87 10.77
CA ILE A 89 -9.06 -16.90 11.59
C ILE A 89 -10.13 -16.29 12.51
N VAL A 90 -9.83 -15.17 13.15
CA VAL A 90 -10.73 -14.50 14.09
C VAL A 90 -11.87 -13.77 13.36
N LYS A 91 -11.55 -13.12 12.23
CA LYS A 91 -12.50 -12.39 11.40
C LYS A 91 -13.03 -13.29 10.29
N PHE A 92 -14.22 -13.83 10.49
CA PHE A 92 -14.86 -14.72 9.51
C PHE A 92 -15.30 -14.00 8.23
N ASN A 93 -15.42 -12.67 8.26
CA ASN A 93 -15.99 -11.87 7.17
C ASN A 93 -14.95 -11.36 6.16
N SER A 94 -13.64 -11.53 6.42
CA SER A 94 -12.62 -11.19 5.43
C SER A 94 -12.80 -12.05 4.18
N ARG A 95 -12.85 -11.40 3.02
CA ARG A 95 -13.10 -12.05 1.72
C ARG A 95 -11.96 -11.81 0.73
N PRO A 96 -11.80 -12.67 -0.29
CA PRO A 96 -11.02 -12.35 -1.48
C PRO A 96 -11.62 -11.17 -2.27
N LEU A 97 -10.86 -10.70 -3.25
CA LEU A 97 -11.32 -9.68 -4.18
C LEU A 97 -12.49 -10.17 -5.06
N THR A 98 -13.39 -9.27 -5.40
CA THR A 98 -14.39 -9.48 -6.45
C THR A 98 -13.73 -9.44 -7.85
N PRO A 99 -14.40 -9.94 -8.90
CA PRO A 99 -13.90 -9.80 -10.28
C PRO A 99 -13.66 -8.35 -10.70
N GLU A 100 -14.48 -7.41 -10.21
CA GLU A 100 -14.37 -5.98 -10.49
C GLU A 100 -13.15 -5.39 -9.79
N GLU A 101 -12.97 -5.66 -8.49
CA GLU A 101 -11.79 -5.25 -7.73
C GLU A 101 -10.50 -5.84 -8.33
N LEU A 102 -10.55 -7.08 -8.81
CA LEU A 102 -9.41 -7.72 -9.47
C LEU A 102 -8.99 -7.00 -10.75
N LYS A 103 -9.94 -6.50 -11.55
CA LYS A 103 -9.64 -5.70 -12.76
C LYS A 103 -8.94 -4.39 -12.39
N ILE A 104 -9.35 -3.75 -11.30
CA ILE A 104 -8.69 -2.54 -10.79
C ILE A 104 -7.24 -2.87 -10.41
N VAL A 105 -7.01 -3.96 -9.65
CA VAL A 105 -5.63 -4.40 -9.31
C VAL A 105 -4.79 -4.62 -10.56
N GLN A 106 -5.33 -5.29 -11.58
CA GLN A 106 -4.64 -5.53 -12.84
C GLN A 106 -4.38 -4.25 -13.65
N THR A 107 -5.16 -3.20 -13.45
CA THR A 107 -5.01 -1.92 -14.17
C THR A 107 -3.86 -1.08 -13.60
N PHE A 108 -3.76 -1.03 -12.27
CA PHE A 108 -2.81 -0.15 -11.58
C PHE A 108 -1.54 -0.87 -11.13
N PHE A 109 -1.62 -2.16 -10.78
CA PHE A 109 -0.51 -2.94 -10.21
C PHE A 109 -0.41 -4.35 -10.84
N PRO A 110 -0.32 -4.46 -12.18
CA PRO A 110 -0.46 -5.74 -12.91
C PRO A 110 0.54 -6.82 -12.49
N SER A 111 1.75 -6.44 -12.09
CA SER A 111 2.85 -7.37 -11.82
C SER A 111 3.28 -7.45 -10.36
N SER A 112 2.97 -6.44 -9.54
CA SER A 112 3.48 -6.34 -8.17
C SER A 112 2.64 -7.12 -7.16
N LEU A 113 1.31 -7.02 -7.28
CA LEU A 113 0.42 -7.51 -6.23
C LEU A 113 -0.12 -8.90 -6.55
N ASN A 114 0.21 -9.86 -5.69
CA ASN A 114 -0.41 -11.18 -5.75
C ASN A 114 -1.87 -11.07 -5.28
N ALA A 115 -2.82 -11.08 -6.21
CA ALA A 115 -4.25 -10.99 -5.92
C ALA A 115 -4.76 -12.09 -4.95
N SER A 116 -4.10 -13.26 -4.90
CA SER A 116 -4.45 -14.32 -3.95
C SER A 116 -4.09 -13.99 -2.51
N ARG A 117 -3.21 -13.00 -2.27
CA ARG A 117 -2.89 -12.46 -0.94
C ARG A 117 -3.83 -11.36 -0.48
N LEU A 118 -4.44 -10.63 -1.40
CA LEU A 118 -5.30 -9.50 -1.09
C LEU A 118 -6.60 -9.97 -0.41
N ARG A 119 -6.97 -9.29 0.68
CA ARG A 119 -8.21 -9.53 1.41
C ARG A 119 -8.92 -8.21 1.67
N ILE A 120 -10.25 -8.26 1.67
CA ILE A 120 -11.12 -7.14 2.03
C ILE A 120 -11.89 -7.51 3.29
N ASP A 121 -11.86 -6.63 4.28
CA ASP A 121 -12.64 -6.73 5.51
C ASP A 121 -13.48 -5.46 5.71
N GLU A 122 -14.76 -5.53 5.36
CA GLU A 122 -15.71 -4.41 5.51
C GLU A 122 -16.29 -4.31 6.94
N HIS A 123 -15.81 -5.12 7.88
CA HIS A 123 -16.25 -5.17 9.28
C HIS A 123 -15.11 -4.82 10.24
N SER A 124 -14.41 -3.72 9.96
CA SER A 124 -13.33 -3.23 10.79
C SER A 124 -13.69 -3.12 12.27
N PHE A 125 -12.70 -3.28 13.15
CA PHE A 125 -12.83 -3.03 14.59
C PHE A 125 -12.20 -1.70 15.02
N ILE A 126 -11.39 -1.10 14.16
CA ILE A 126 -10.56 0.07 14.46
C ILE A 126 -11.12 1.29 13.72
N GLY A 127 -11.09 2.45 14.38
CA GLY A 127 -11.54 3.72 13.83
C GLY A 127 -13.05 3.98 13.99
N PRO A 128 -13.49 5.24 13.82
CA PRO A 128 -14.88 5.63 13.99
C PRO A 128 -15.77 5.12 12.85
N ARG A 129 -16.86 4.45 13.21
CA ARG A 129 -17.85 3.88 12.28
C ARG A 129 -18.59 4.95 11.44
N SER A 130 -18.67 6.18 11.95
CA SER A 130 -19.40 7.31 11.33
C SER A 130 -18.73 7.89 10.08
N HIS A 131 -17.48 7.54 9.81
CA HIS A 131 -16.71 8.13 8.71
C HIS A 131 -16.36 7.14 7.60
N HIS A 132 -16.90 5.92 7.61
CA HIS A 132 -16.54 4.87 6.64
C HIS A 132 -15.02 4.71 6.50
N PHE A 133 -14.32 4.80 7.63
CA PHE A 133 -12.87 4.79 7.70
C PHE A 133 -12.31 3.50 7.08
N ALA A 134 -11.34 3.64 6.18
CA ALA A 134 -10.60 2.55 5.58
C ALA A 134 -9.13 2.63 6.00
N TYR A 135 -8.47 1.47 6.10
CA TYR A 135 -7.06 1.37 6.40
C TYR A 135 -6.48 0.02 5.97
N VAL A 136 -5.18 0.02 5.69
CA VAL A 136 -4.45 -1.20 5.34
C VAL A 136 -3.76 -1.84 6.54
N SER A 137 -3.88 -3.17 6.63
CA SER A 137 -3.05 -4.02 7.48
C SER A 137 -2.38 -5.06 6.58
N PHE A 138 -1.15 -4.77 6.16
CA PHE A 138 -0.36 -5.62 5.25
C PHE A 138 -1.06 -5.83 3.88
N TYR A 139 -1.53 -7.03 3.54
CA TYR A 139 -2.31 -7.28 2.31
C TYR A 139 -3.83 -7.24 2.53
N THR A 140 -4.28 -6.82 3.71
CA THR A 140 -5.70 -6.72 4.03
C THR A 140 -6.15 -5.25 4.05
N ILE A 141 -7.14 -4.91 3.23
CA ILE A 141 -7.82 -3.62 3.28
C ILE A 141 -9.03 -3.76 4.21
N ASN A 142 -9.06 -2.94 5.25
CA ASN A 142 -10.11 -2.94 6.26
C ASN A 142 -10.96 -1.67 6.07
N SER A 143 -12.26 -1.78 6.18
CA SER A 143 -13.20 -0.65 6.11
C SER A 143 -14.43 -0.86 7.00
N TRP A 144 -15.24 0.18 7.15
CA TRP A 144 -16.56 0.10 7.78
C TRP A 144 -17.66 0.14 6.70
N GLY A 145 -18.04 -1.02 6.19
CA GLY A 145 -18.97 -1.19 5.08
C GLY A 145 -18.30 -1.09 3.70
N PRO A 146 -19.09 -1.17 2.62
CA PRO A 146 -18.57 -1.10 1.25
C PRO A 146 -17.80 0.19 0.98
N MET A 147 -16.69 0.08 0.25
CA MET A 147 -15.85 1.22 -0.14
C MET A 147 -16.21 1.72 -1.54
N GLN A 148 -16.06 3.03 -1.75
CA GLN A 148 -16.06 3.59 -3.11
C GLN A 148 -14.77 3.17 -3.82
N GLU A 149 -14.83 2.95 -5.14
CA GLU A 149 -13.67 2.49 -5.91
C GLU A 149 -12.44 3.39 -5.77
N SER A 150 -12.61 4.72 -5.70
CA SER A 150 -11.47 5.62 -5.49
C SER A 150 -10.81 5.45 -4.11
N ILE A 151 -11.58 5.11 -3.07
CA ILE A 151 -11.03 4.79 -1.74
C ILE A 151 -10.31 3.45 -1.83
N PHE A 152 -10.92 2.46 -2.49
CA PHE A 152 -10.27 1.17 -2.71
C PHE A 152 -8.92 1.31 -3.45
N VAL A 153 -8.83 2.16 -4.48
CA VAL A 153 -7.58 2.45 -5.20
C VAL A 153 -6.54 3.14 -4.30
N HIS A 154 -6.97 4.07 -3.44
CA HIS A 154 -6.10 4.69 -2.43
C HIS A 154 -5.52 3.63 -1.49
N GLU A 155 -6.38 2.82 -0.87
CA GLU A 155 -5.93 1.76 0.04
C GLU A 155 -5.08 0.70 -0.67
N LEU A 156 -5.41 0.35 -1.91
CA LEU A 156 -4.61 -0.56 -2.71
C LEU A 156 -3.20 -0.02 -2.96
N THR A 157 -3.04 1.30 -3.07
CA THR A 157 -1.73 1.95 -3.14
C THR A 157 -0.93 1.71 -1.86
N HIS A 158 -1.56 1.75 -0.69
CA HIS A 158 -0.88 1.39 0.56
C HIS A 158 -0.48 -0.09 0.62
N VAL A 159 -1.28 -0.99 0.05
CA VAL A 159 -0.87 -2.40 -0.09
C VAL A 159 0.35 -2.54 -1.01
N TRP A 160 0.39 -1.79 -2.11
CA TRP A 160 1.58 -1.72 -2.97
C TRP A 160 2.80 -1.15 -2.23
N GLN A 161 2.63 -0.07 -1.47
CA GLN A 161 3.69 0.50 -0.64
C GLN A 161 4.22 -0.51 0.39
N TYR A 162 3.33 -1.30 1.02
CA TYR A 162 3.73 -2.41 1.88
C TYR A 162 4.54 -3.46 1.12
N HIS A 163 4.06 -3.87 -0.07
CA HIS A 163 4.76 -4.84 -0.91
C HIS A 163 6.20 -4.37 -1.20
N GLN A 164 6.36 -3.10 -1.52
CA GLN A 164 7.63 -2.47 -1.89
C GLN A 164 8.57 -2.22 -0.70
N LEU A 165 8.05 -1.66 0.39
CA LEU A 165 8.85 -1.16 1.51
C LEU A 165 8.91 -2.13 2.69
N GLY A 166 7.96 -3.06 2.80
CA GLY A 166 7.73 -3.82 4.03
C GLY A 166 6.90 -3.03 5.04
N SER A 167 6.82 -3.53 6.27
CA SER A 167 5.93 -2.94 7.30
C SER A 167 6.35 -1.54 7.75
N VAL A 168 7.57 -1.11 7.41
CA VAL A 168 8.05 0.28 7.60
C VAL A 168 7.18 1.32 6.87
N TYR A 169 6.38 0.91 5.87
CA TYR A 169 5.44 1.83 5.23
C TYR A 169 4.45 2.40 6.25
N ILE A 170 4.01 1.62 7.24
CA ILE A 170 2.99 2.01 8.23
C ILE A 170 3.40 3.29 8.98
N PRO A 171 4.55 3.32 9.68
CA PRO A 171 4.97 4.54 10.39
C PRO A 171 5.34 5.69 9.46
N ARG A 172 5.71 5.41 8.20
CA ARG A 172 6.02 6.45 7.20
C ARG A 172 4.74 7.11 6.67
N ALA A 173 3.70 6.33 6.40
CA ALA A 173 2.39 6.78 5.94
C ALA A 173 1.70 7.59 7.04
N LEU A 174 1.67 7.09 8.28
CA LEU A 174 1.16 7.84 9.43
C LEU A 174 1.87 9.18 9.62
N ARG A 175 3.20 9.22 9.48
CA ARG A 175 3.94 10.48 9.55
C ARG A 175 3.56 11.43 8.41
N ALA A 176 3.35 10.92 7.20
CA ALA A 176 2.88 11.72 6.07
C ALA A 176 1.47 12.27 6.32
N GLN A 177 0.55 11.44 6.81
CA GLN A 177 -0.81 11.82 7.17
C GLN A 177 -0.85 12.97 8.19
N PHE A 178 0.04 12.97 9.19
CA PHE A 178 0.12 14.02 10.22
C PHE A 178 1.07 15.17 9.85
N SER A 179 1.62 15.19 8.63
CA SER A 179 2.44 16.30 8.15
C SER A 179 1.57 17.50 7.76
N GLN A 180 2.21 18.66 7.53
CA GLN A 180 1.51 19.87 7.10
C GLN A 180 0.79 19.68 5.76
N ASP A 181 1.42 18.97 4.82
CA ASP A 181 0.85 18.74 3.49
C ASP A 181 -0.18 17.60 3.52
N GLY A 182 -0.01 16.62 4.42
CA GLY A 182 -0.94 15.52 4.59
C GLY A 182 -1.23 14.79 3.26
N TYR A 183 -2.51 14.76 2.92
CA TYR A 183 -3.07 14.18 1.69
C TYR A 183 -2.98 15.13 0.48
N ASP A 184 -2.91 16.44 0.71
CA ASP A 184 -3.00 17.43 -0.35
C ASP A 184 -1.68 17.48 -1.13
N TYR A 185 -1.72 17.01 -2.38
CA TYR A 185 -0.56 17.06 -3.28
C TYR A 185 -0.45 18.38 -4.05
N GLY A 186 -1.28 19.39 -3.75
CA GLY A 186 -1.25 20.71 -4.39
C GLY A 186 -1.95 20.76 -5.75
N GLY A 187 -2.72 19.74 -6.10
CA GLY A 187 -3.50 19.67 -7.34
C GLY A 187 -2.68 19.65 -8.62
N LEU A 188 -3.37 19.85 -9.76
CA LEU A 188 -2.80 19.77 -11.10
C LEU A 188 -1.55 20.64 -11.30
N SER A 189 -1.54 21.87 -10.78
CA SER A 189 -0.41 22.80 -10.96
C SER A 189 0.88 22.26 -10.35
N ASN A 190 0.81 21.59 -9.20
CA ASN A 190 1.97 20.95 -8.61
C ASN A 190 2.40 19.71 -9.39
N LEU A 191 1.45 18.90 -9.90
CA LEU A 191 1.76 17.72 -10.71
C LEU A 191 2.46 18.09 -12.02
N VAL A 192 1.96 19.12 -12.73
CA VAL A 192 2.60 19.64 -13.96
C VAL A 192 4.03 20.08 -13.66
N ARG A 193 4.22 20.91 -12.63
CA ARG A 193 5.55 21.34 -12.20
C ARG A 193 6.46 20.17 -11.84
N ALA A 194 5.94 19.16 -11.15
CA ALA A 194 6.71 17.96 -10.81
C ALA A 194 7.19 17.25 -12.09
N VAL A 195 6.29 16.98 -13.03
CA VAL A 195 6.63 16.34 -14.31
C VAL A 195 7.63 17.17 -15.13
N GLU A 196 7.43 18.49 -15.23
CA GLU A 196 8.31 19.40 -15.97
C GLU A 196 9.72 19.49 -15.37
N THR A 197 9.83 19.33 -14.05
CA THR A 197 11.12 19.30 -13.33
C THR A 197 11.73 17.90 -13.23
N GLY A 198 11.14 16.90 -13.90
CA GLY A 198 11.63 15.53 -13.91
C GLY A 198 11.36 14.74 -12.63
N ARG A 199 10.49 15.24 -11.75
CA ARG A 199 10.02 14.53 -10.56
C ARG A 199 8.96 13.51 -10.94
N GLY A 200 8.97 12.38 -10.24
CA GLY A 200 8.03 11.28 -10.41
C GLY A 200 7.15 11.06 -9.17
N LEU A 201 6.38 9.98 -9.18
CA LEU A 201 5.46 9.64 -8.09
C LEU A 201 6.19 9.45 -6.74
N ALA A 202 7.41 8.92 -6.75
CA ALA A 202 8.22 8.71 -5.55
C ALA A 202 8.65 10.01 -4.84
N ASP A 203 8.53 11.16 -5.51
CA ASP A 203 8.83 12.48 -4.94
C ASP A 203 7.65 13.08 -4.15
N PHE A 204 6.53 12.36 -4.07
CA PHE A 204 5.37 12.68 -3.24
C PHE A 204 5.36 11.80 -1.99
N ASN A 205 4.77 12.30 -0.90
CA ASN A 205 4.63 11.51 0.32
C ASN A 205 3.66 10.33 0.11
N LEU A 206 3.68 9.34 1.01
CA LEU A 206 2.92 8.10 0.80
C LEU A 206 1.40 8.29 0.71
N GLU A 207 0.83 9.28 1.41
CA GLU A 207 -0.62 9.60 1.31
C GLU A 207 -0.94 10.30 0.00
N GLN A 208 -0.10 11.25 -0.41
CA GLN A 208 -0.22 11.93 -1.70
C GLN A 208 -0.13 10.94 -2.87
N GLN A 209 0.75 9.94 -2.79
CA GLN A 209 0.81 8.89 -3.81
C GLN A 209 -0.52 8.15 -3.93
N GLY A 210 -1.15 7.79 -2.81
CA GLY A 210 -2.47 7.16 -2.77
C GLY A 210 -3.54 8.03 -3.43
N ASP A 211 -3.60 9.31 -3.06
CA ASP A 211 -4.61 10.22 -3.60
C ASP A 211 -4.36 10.57 -5.08
N ILE A 212 -3.09 10.63 -5.55
CA ILE A 212 -2.76 10.84 -6.97
C ILE A 212 -3.26 9.66 -7.82
N ILE A 213 -3.03 8.42 -7.38
CA ILE A 213 -3.50 7.22 -8.12
C ILE A 213 -5.03 7.14 -8.07
N ALA A 214 -5.64 7.45 -6.93
CA ALA A 214 -7.09 7.52 -6.80
C ALA A 214 -7.70 8.62 -7.69
N ASP A 215 -7.06 9.78 -7.81
CA ASP A 215 -7.49 10.87 -8.70
C ASP A 215 -7.32 10.50 -10.18
N TYR A 216 -6.25 9.79 -10.54
CA TYR A 216 -6.13 9.21 -11.88
C TYR A 216 -7.28 8.25 -12.19
N HIS A 217 -7.67 7.38 -11.24
CA HIS A 217 -8.85 6.53 -11.38
C HIS A 217 -10.15 7.34 -11.52
N ARG A 218 -10.33 8.42 -10.74
CA ARG A 218 -11.51 9.29 -10.86
C ARG A 218 -11.62 9.89 -12.26
N LEU A 219 -10.51 10.40 -12.80
CA LEU A 219 -10.46 10.98 -14.15
C LEU A 219 -10.83 9.95 -15.23
N LEU A 220 -10.27 8.73 -15.17
CA LEU A 220 -10.60 7.65 -16.10
C LEU A 220 -12.10 7.29 -16.11
N ASN A 221 -12.80 7.54 -15.00
CA ASN A 221 -14.23 7.29 -14.84
C ASN A 221 -15.08 8.56 -14.99
N GLY A 222 -14.54 9.65 -15.54
CA GLY A 222 -15.26 10.90 -15.79
C GLY A 222 -15.62 11.69 -14.52
N SER A 223 -14.98 11.40 -13.39
CA SER A 223 -15.15 12.13 -12.12
C SER A 223 -14.06 13.18 -11.92
N HIS A 224 -14.34 14.17 -11.07
CA HIS A 224 -13.36 15.21 -10.71
C HIS A 224 -12.31 14.69 -9.71
N THR A 225 -11.13 15.31 -9.75
CA THR A 225 -10.07 15.08 -8.78
C THR A 225 -10.48 15.58 -7.39
N ARG A 226 -9.98 14.92 -6.35
CA ARG A 226 -10.14 15.35 -4.96
C ARG A 226 -9.35 16.62 -4.67
N TRP A 227 -8.15 16.74 -5.25
CA TRP A 227 -7.26 17.88 -5.04
C TRP A 227 -7.05 18.68 -6.32
N GLY A 228 -7.46 19.95 -6.30
CA GLY A 228 -7.39 20.86 -7.45
C GLY A 228 -8.50 20.67 -8.47
N LEU A 229 -8.32 21.26 -9.65
CA LEU A 229 -9.29 21.30 -10.75
C LEU A 229 -8.86 20.44 -11.95
N GLY A 230 -8.23 19.29 -11.69
CA GLY A 230 -7.79 18.39 -12.75
C GLY A 230 -8.98 17.82 -13.54
N SER A 231 -8.81 17.70 -14.85
CA SER A 231 -9.82 17.18 -15.76
C SER A 231 -9.26 16.05 -16.64
N ILE A 232 -10.10 15.44 -17.47
CA ILE A 232 -9.66 14.42 -18.41
C ILE A 232 -8.64 14.96 -19.44
N ASP A 233 -8.70 16.25 -19.75
CA ASP A 233 -7.74 16.89 -20.66
C ASP A 233 -6.31 16.93 -20.07
N ASP A 234 -6.21 16.82 -18.74
CA ASP A 234 -4.96 16.84 -17.98
C ASP A 234 -4.45 15.43 -17.63
N ILE A 235 -5.11 14.38 -18.12
CA ILE A 235 -4.81 13.00 -17.75
C ILE A 235 -3.36 12.60 -18.06
N TRP A 236 -2.74 13.22 -19.07
CA TRP A 236 -1.36 12.99 -19.48
C TRP A 236 -0.35 13.20 -18.33
N VAL A 237 -0.64 14.11 -17.40
CA VAL A 237 0.22 14.36 -16.22
C VAL A 237 0.23 13.14 -15.30
N TYR A 238 -0.96 12.58 -15.06
CA TYR A 238 -1.13 11.38 -14.24
C TYR A 238 -0.55 10.15 -14.94
N GLU A 239 -0.78 9.98 -16.24
CA GLU A 239 -0.19 8.91 -17.04
C GLU A 239 1.35 8.93 -16.98
N LYS A 240 1.95 10.12 -16.99
CA LYS A 240 3.40 10.26 -16.85
C LYS A 240 3.89 9.72 -15.51
N LEU A 241 3.23 10.08 -14.41
CA LEU A 241 3.56 9.58 -13.07
C LEU A 241 3.34 8.06 -12.96
N MET A 242 2.28 7.53 -13.59
CA MET A 242 2.01 6.08 -13.62
C MET A 242 3.03 5.31 -14.45
N SER A 243 3.58 5.93 -15.51
CA SER A 243 4.64 5.30 -16.30
C SER A 243 5.89 5.04 -15.46
N ASP A 244 6.20 5.91 -14.50
CA ASP A 244 7.34 5.73 -13.61
C ASP A 244 7.08 4.66 -12.56
N LEU A 245 5.84 4.55 -12.09
CA LEU A 245 5.41 3.42 -11.27
C LEU A 245 5.59 2.10 -12.02
N ARG A 246 5.07 1.97 -13.25
CA ARG A 246 5.21 0.75 -14.07
C ARG A 246 6.67 0.36 -14.32
N LYS A 247 7.55 1.31 -14.58
CA LYS A 247 9.00 1.05 -14.70
C LYS A 247 9.62 0.54 -13.40
N SER A 248 9.12 0.95 -12.24
CA SER A 248 9.55 0.35 -10.97
C SER A 248 9.12 -1.11 -10.87
N GLU A 249 7.87 -1.42 -11.22
CA GLU A 249 7.35 -2.80 -11.19
C GLU A 249 8.11 -3.73 -12.14
N GLU A 250 8.50 -3.26 -13.33
CA GLU A 250 9.31 -4.03 -14.29
C GLU A 250 10.72 -4.35 -13.77
N ARG A 251 11.33 -3.43 -13.00
CA ARG A 251 12.66 -3.66 -12.41
C ARG A 251 12.61 -4.71 -11.31
N ASP A 252 11.55 -4.72 -10.51
CA ASP A 252 11.39 -5.68 -9.41
C ASP A 252 11.16 -7.11 -9.92
N LEU A 253 10.57 -7.27 -11.12
CA LEU A 253 10.44 -8.57 -11.78
C LEU A 253 11.76 -9.14 -12.33
N ALA A 254 12.73 -8.26 -12.62
CA ALA A 254 14.00 -8.62 -13.23
C ALA A 254 15.11 -8.90 -12.20
N ALA A 255 14.86 -8.63 -10.91
CA ALA A 255 15.80 -8.79 -9.79
C ALA A 255 15.52 -10.05 -8.97
#